data_AF-A0A3D0D7D7-F1
#
_entry.id   AF-A0A3D0D7D7-F1
#
_cell.length_a   1.000
_cell.length_b   1.000
_cell.length_c   1.000
_cell.angle_alpha   90.00
_cell.angle_beta   90.00
_cell.angle_gamma   90.00
#
_symmetry.space_group_name_H-M   'P 1'
#
loop_
_entity.id
_entity.type
_entity.pdbx_description
1 polymer ?
#
loop_
_entity_poly.entity_id
_entity_poly.type
_entity_poly.pdbx_seq_one_letter_code
_entity_poly.pdbx_strand_id
1 'polypeptide(L)'
;MKVWIDRNKCESNLAACESCFGDLVVSGVPNRACIMNYEDDGSETMTVFMHSENHDETLVIPPEMREEVAYNGWTEYVHFLPEFRKNEGTERLKRAGILRDA
;
A
#
# COMPACT_ATOMS: atom_id res chain seq x y z
N MET A 1 4.76 5.53 -15.95
CA MET A 1 5.10 4.14 -15.53
C MET A 1 3.87 3.43 -14.97
N LYS A 2 3.81 2.10 -15.10
CA LYS A 2 2.73 1.26 -14.54
C LYS A 2 3.29 0.27 -13.52
N VAL A 3 2.57 0.04 -12.44
CA VAL A 3 2.98 -0.86 -11.36
C VAL A 3 1.79 -1.74 -10.95
N TRP A 4 2.04 -3.02 -10.76
CA TRP A 4 1.05 -3.98 -10.26
C TRP A 4 1.44 -4.45 -8.87
N ILE A 5 0.57 -4.22 -7.90
CA ILE A 5 0.77 -4.57 -6.50
C ILE A 5 -0.28 -5.61 -6.10
N ASP A 6 0.16 -6.73 -5.54
CA ASP A 6 -0.70 -7.66 -4.81
C ASP A 6 -0.39 -7.54 -3.32
N ARG A 7 -1.19 -6.72 -2.63
CA ARG A 7 -1.02 -6.46 -1.20
C ARG A 7 -1.21 -7.73 -0.38
N ASN A 8 -2.02 -8.68 -0.84
CA ASN A 8 -2.29 -9.93 -0.11
C ASN A 8 -1.06 -10.84 -0.01
N LYS A 9 -0.02 -10.59 -0.82
CA LYS A 9 1.28 -11.30 -0.72
C LYS A 9 2.18 -10.81 0.42
N CYS A 10 1.86 -9.68 1.03
CA CYS A 10 2.64 -9.13 2.13
C CYS A 10 1.92 -9.40 3.47
N GLU A 11 2.67 -9.83 4.48
CA GLU A 11 2.13 -10.03 5.84
C GLU A 11 2.45 -8.87 6.78
N SER A 12 3.12 -7.83 6.27
CA SER A 12 3.39 -6.62 7.06
C SER A 12 2.09 -5.90 7.41
N ASN A 13 2.18 -4.92 8.28
CA ASN A 13 1.03 -4.15 8.71
C ASN A 13 0.71 -2.99 7.73
N LEU A 14 -0.32 -2.18 8.00
CA LEU A 14 -0.67 -1.08 7.10
C LEU A 14 0.37 0.03 7.14
N ALA A 15 0.85 0.43 8.32
CA ALA A 15 1.84 1.49 8.42
C ALA A 15 3.11 1.17 7.61
N ALA A 16 3.58 -0.08 7.66
CA ALA A 16 4.70 -0.54 6.84
C ALA A 16 4.35 -0.54 5.34
N CYS A 17 3.11 -0.92 4.98
CA CYS A 17 2.66 -0.87 3.60
C CYS A 17 2.62 0.57 3.07
N GLU A 18 2.06 1.52 3.81
CA GLU A 18 1.99 2.93 3.44
C GLU A 18 3.39 3.53 3.30
N SER A 19 4.31 3.18 4.21
CA SER A 19 5.72 3.59 4.09
C SER A 19 6.39 3.06 2.82
N CYS A 20 6.21 1.78 2.49
CA CYS A 20 6.78 1.20 1.27
C CYS A 20 6.12 1.77 0.01
N PHE A 21 4.82 2.03 0.05
CA PHE A 21 4.08 2.64 -1.05
C PHE A 21 4.56 4.08 -1.28
N GLY A 22 4.76 4.87 -0.23
CA GLY A 22 5.29 6.23 -0.36
C GLY A 22 6.69 6.26 -0.97
N ASP A 23 7.58 5.35 -0.54
CA ASP A 23 8.91 5.19 -1.14
C ASP A 23 8.84 4.83 -2.63
N LEU A 24 7.93 3.91 -3.02
CA LEU A 24 7.68 3.59 -4.43
C LEU A 24 7.20 4.81 -5.22
N VAL A 25 6.22 5.56 -4.71
CA VAL A 25 5.63 6.70 -5.42
C VAL A 25 6.66 7.80 -5.65
N VAL A 26 7.50 8.10 -4.65
CA VAL A 26 8.56 9.11 -4.75
C VAL A 26 9.70 8.65 -5.65
N SER A 27 10.24 7.46 -5.40
CA SER A 27 11.43 6.97 -6.11
C SER A 27 11.12 6.45 -7.52
N GLY A 28 9.90 5.96 -7.76
CA GLY A 28 9.56 5.18 -8.94
C GLY A 28 10.25 3.81 -9.01
N VAL A 29 10.95 3.39 -7.95
CA VAL A 29 11.74 2.16 -7.94
C VAL A 29 10.99 1.05 -7.18
N PRO A 30 10.52 0.01 -7.86
CA PRO A 30 9.87 -1.11 -7.21
C PRO A 30 10.89 -1.96 -6.44
N ASN A 31 10.70 -2.10 -5.13
CA ASN A 31 11.68 -2.70 -4.23
C ASN A 31 11.07 -3.63 -3.17
N ARG A 32 9.84 -4.11 -3.39
CA ARG A 32 9.12 -5.03 -2.48
C ARG A 32 8.54 -6.21 -3.23
N ALA A 33 8.48 -7.36 -2.55
CA ALA A 33 7.97 -8.61 -3.13
C ALA A 33 6.46 -8.59 -3.44
N CYS A 34 5.68 -7.69 -2.83
CA CYS A 34 4.28 -7.49 -3.19
C CYS A 34 4.10 -6.68 -4.48
N ILE A 35 5.16 -6.08 -5.01
CA ILE A 35 5.14 -5.43 -6.32
C ILE A 35 5.40 -6.54 -7.35
N MET A 36 4.32 -7.02 -7.95
CA MET A 36 4.32 -8.21 -8.80
C MET A 36 4.92 -7.95 -10.17
N ASN A 37 4.75 -6.73 -10.68
CA ASN A 37 5.28 -6.31 -11.96
C ASN A 37 5.42 -4.79 -12.03
N TYR A 38 6.26 -4.30 -12.93
CA TYR A 38 6.31 -2.90 -13.31
C TYR A 38 6.70 -2.75 -14.79
N GLU A 39 6.21 -1.69 -15.41
CA GLU A 39 6.49 -1.35 -16.79
C GLU A 39 6.81 0.14 -16.86
N ASP A 40 7.99 0.47 -17.36
CA ASP A 40 8.29 1.84 -17.75
C ASP A 40 7.74 2.10 -19.15
N ASP A 41 6.67 2.89 -19.22
CA ASP A 41 5.98 3.29 -20.44
C ASP A 41 6.41 4.68 -20.93
N GLY A 42 7.43 5.29 -20.31
CA GLY A 42 7.92 6.63 -20.64
C GLY A 42 7.02 7.77 -20.15
N SER A 43 5.93 7.49 -19.43
CA SER A 43 5.05 8.51 -18.84
C SER A 43 5.54 8.96 -17.47
N GLU A 44 5.51 10.27 -17.20
CA GLU A 44 5.72 10.84 -15.87
C GLU A 44 4.58 10.50 -14.89
N THR A 45 3.38 10.22 -15.40
CA THR A 45 2.26 9.74 -14.61
C THR A 45 2.53 8.30 -14.18
N MET A 46 2.39 8.02 -12.88
CA MET A 46 2.42 6.67 -12.36
C MET A 46 1.00 6.11 -12.31
N THR A 47 0.77 4.91 -12.81
CA THR A 47 -0.49 4.18 -12.62
C THR A 47 -0.22 2.94 -11.78
N VAL A 48 -0.89 2.84 -10.63
CA VAL A 48 -0.79 1.69 -9.74
C VAL A 48 -2.07 0.87 -9.84
N PHE A 49 -1.94 -0.38 -10.25
CA PHE A 49 -2.99 -1.40 -10.16
C PHE A 49 -2.76 -2.19 -8.89
N MET A 50 -3.68 -2.09 -7.93
CA MET A 50 -3.52 -2.69 -6.61
C MET A 50 -4.64 -3.68 -6.33
N HIS A 51 -4.26 -4.93 -6.07
CA HIS A 51 -5.13 -5.91 -5.45
C HIS A 51 -4.90 -5.91 -3.94
N SER A 52 -5.95 -5.75 -3.16
CA SER A 52 -5.90 -5.79 -1.70
C SER A 52 -7.21 -6.35 -1.15
N GLU A 53 -7.12 -7.36 -0.29
CA GLU A 53 -8.27 -8.13 0.20
C GLU A 53 -9.10 -8.67 -0.98
N ASN A 54 -10.35 -8.25 -1.12
CA ASN A 54 -11.20 -8.61 -2.26
C ASN A 54 -11.46 -7.41 -3.20
N HIS A 55 -10.56 -6.41 -3.17
CA HIS A 55 -10.69 -5.17 -3.93
C HIS A 55 -9.55 -5.02 -4.94
N ASP A 56 -9.91 -4.59 -6.14
CA ASP A 56 -8.99 -4.15 -7.17
C ASP A 56 -9.16 -2.65 -7.36
N GLU A 57 -8.08 -1.89 -7.20
CA GLU A 57 -8.06 -0.43 -7.31
C GLU A 57 -7.05 0.02 -8.36
N THR A 58 -7.36 1.15 -9.01
CA THR A 58 -6.44 1.79 -9.95
C THR A 58 -6.20 3.22 -9.51
N LEU A 59 -4.97 3.52 -9.10
CA LEU A 59 -4.56 4.86 -8.72
C LEU A 59 -3.78 5.47 -9.89
N VAL A 60 -4.25 6.61 -10.39
CA VAL A 60 -3.54 7.41 -11.39
C VAL A 60 -2.93 8.60 -10.65
N ILE A 61 -1.59 8.64 -10.61
CA ILE A 61 -0.82 9.57 -9.81
C ILE A 61 0.01 10.46 -10.74
N PRO A 62 -0.48 11.67 -11.06
CA PRO A 62 0.30 12.69 -11.75
C PRO A 62 1.58 13.04 -10.99
N PRO A 63 2.65 13.51 -11.67
CA PRO A 63 3.92 13.85 -11.03
C PRO A 63 3.76 14.88 -9.90
N GLU A 64 2.88 15.86 -10.05
CA GLU A 64 2.60 16.90 -9.06
C GLU A 64 1.90 16.38 -7.78
N MET A 65 1.28 15.20 -7.84
CA MET A 65 0.60 14.59 -6.69
C MET A 65 1.48 13.58 -5.93
N ARG A 66 2.68 13.25 -6.44
CA ARG A 66 3.50 12.16 -5.88
C ARG A 66 3.84 12.37 -4.40
N GLU A 67 4.24 13.58 -4.01
CA GLU A 67 4.60 13.87 -2.61
C GLU A 67 3.38 13.79 -1.69
N GLU A 68 2.24 14.33 -2.12
CA GLU A 68 1.00 14.29 -1.34
C GLU A 68 0.51 12.85 -1.15
N VAL A 69 0.45 12.08 -2.24
CA VAL A 69 0.02 10.67 -2.21
C VAL A 69 0.98 9.81 -1.38
N ALA A 70 2.28 10.07 -1.47
CA ALA A 70 3.27 9.37 -0.66
C ALA A 70 3.16 9.67 0.84
N TYR A 71 2.79 10.91 1.20
CA TYR A 71 2.61 11.32 2.59
C TYR A 71 1.29 10.82 3.19
N ASN A 72 0.19 10.97 2.46
CA ASN A 72 -1.15 10.59 2.92
C ASN A 72 -1.38 9.07 2.91
N GLY A 73 -0.67 8.36 2.03
CA GLY A 73 -0.84 6.93 1.82
C GLY A 73 -1.98 6.62 0.85
N TRP A 74 -1.86 5.48 0.16
CA TRP A 74 -2.82 5.02 -0.86
C TRP A 74 -4.25 4.87 -0.32
N THR A 75 -4.40 4.73 1.00
CA THR A 75 -5.68 4.42 1.60
C THR A 75 -6.68 5.60 1.57
N GLU A 76 -6.20 6.83 1.38
CA GLU A 76 -7.03 8.02 1.15
C GLU A 76 -7.56 8.10 -0.29
N TYR A 77 -7.05 7.26 -1.20
CA TYR A 77 -7.31 7.35 -2.65
C TYR A 77 -8.00 6.11 -3.23
N VAL A 78 -8.49 5.20 -2.38
CA VAL A 78 -9.22 3.98 -2.77
C VAL A 78 -10.67 4.03 -2.29
N HIS A 79 -11.51 3.14 -2.82
CA HIS A 79 -12.95 3.13 -2.56
C HIS A 79 -13.36 2.12 -1.48
N PHE A 80 -12.42 1.66 -0.68
CA PHE A 80 -12.65 0.73 0.43
C PHE A 80 -11.82 1.08 1.65
N LEU A 81 -12.26 0.62 2.82
CA LEU A 81 -11.51 0.75 4.06
C LEU A 81 -10.79 -0.57 4.33
N PRO A 82 -9.44 -0.63 4.29
CA PRO A 82 -8.71 -1.86 4.53
C PRO A 82 -8.99 -2.42 5.93
N GLU A 83 -9.37 -3.69 6.01
CA GLU A 83 -9.67 -4.38 7.26
C GLU A 83 -8.42 -4.71 8.07
N PHE A 84 -7.27 -4.91 7.40
CA PHE A 84 -5.99 -5.19 8.07
C PHE A 84 -5.44 -4.03 8.93
N ARG A 85 -6.22 -2.96 9.10
CA ARG A 85 -6.01 -1.91 10.12
C ARG A 85 -6.47 -2.29 11.53
N LYS A 86 -7.41 -3.23 11.70
CA LYS A 86 -8.19 -3.34 12.96
C LYS A 86 -7.40 -3.81 14.20
N ASN A 87 -6.29 -4.52 14.04
CA ASN A 87 -5.54 -5.13 15.16
C ASN A 87 -4.03 -4.85 15.11
N GLU A 88 -3.62 -3.74 14.49
CA GLU A 88 -2.21 -3.40 14.33
C GLU A 88 -1.50 -3.27 15.70
N GLY A 89 -0.46 -4.08 15.93
CA GLY A 89 0.33 -4.07 17.17
C GLY A 89 -0.35 -4.72 18.40
N THR A 90 -1.65 -5.04 18.34
CA THR A 90 -2.36 -5.64 19.47
C THR A 90 -2.08 -7.14 19.60
N GLU A 91 -1.69 -7.82 18.53
CA GLU A 91 -1.43 -9.27 18.54
C GLU A 91 -0.32 -9.68 19.52
N ARG A 92 0.74 -8.87 19.67
CA ARG A 92 1.78 -9.12 20.70
C ARG A 92 1.22 -8.97 22.11
N LEU A 93 0.32 -8.01 22.31
CA LEU A 93 -0.32 -7.76 23.59
C LEU A 93 -1.36 -8.84 23.92
N LYS A 94 -2.10 -9.34 22.91
CA LYS A 94 -3.00 -10.50 23.03
C LYS A 94 -2.23 -11.77 23.38
N ARG A 95 -1.12 -12.07 22.68
CA ARG A 95 -0.23 -13.20 23.00
C ARG A 95 0.37 -13.10 24.41
N ALA A 96 0.67 -11.89 24.88
CA ALA A 96 1.16 -11.65 26.23
C ALA A 96 0.04 -11.66 27.29
N GLY A 97 -1.23 -11.85 26.91
CA GLY A 97 -2.38 -11.82 27.80
C GLY A 97 -2.71 -10.43 28.36
N ILE A 98 -2.12 -9.37 27.79
CA ILE A 98 -2.28 -7.97 28.20
C ILE A 98 -3.59 -7.39 27.64
N LEU A 99 -3.99 -7.83 26.44
CA LEU A 99 -5.24 -7.48 25.79
C LEU A 99 -6.10 -8.74 25.62
N ARG A 100 -7.41 -8.63 25.85
CA ARG A 100 -8.39 -9.69 25.57
C ARG A 100 -9.19 -9.35 24.31
N ASP A 101 -9.64 -10.37 23.59
CA ASP A 101 -10.59 -10.17 22.50
C ASP A 101 -11.89 -9.56 23.05
N ALA A 102 -12.42 -8.58 22.32
CA ALA A 102 -13.67 -7.89 22.65
C ALA A 102 -14.89 -8.76 22.33
#